data_AF-A0A958D5M9-F1
#
_entry.id   AF-A0A958D5M9-F1
#
_cell.length_a   1.000
_cell.length_b   1.000
_cell.length_c   1.000
_cell.angle_alpha   90.00
_cell.angle_beta   90.00
_cell.angle_gamma   90.00
#
_symmetry.space_group_name_H-M   'P 1'
#
loop_
_entity.id
_entity.type
_entity.pdbx_description
1 polymer ?
#
loop_
_entity_poly.entity_id
_entity_poly.type
_entity_poly.pdbx_seq_one_letter_code
_entity_poly.pdbx_strand_id
1 'polypeptide(L)'
;MTATTGYLLIADISGYTMYLTSSELDHATPVLRSLLTALIEQVGEPMHLWRIEGDAVLAYSTGRFPTGDTFLAICENLYNAFATRRQDIVANTTCPCRACANVSNLDLKIMAHHGTFEEMQIGPMNDLSGADVILVHRMAKTDVKKVTGIESYALFTDAAVRAMGIEAALAPYSQPLEHFGDVHMQVYDLRAAWERFRDRHARHYIGPDEAVFTYRRQFPHSPGVLWDGLVNPALKRTWMDMISVTANLPEGRLGTGSRYHCVHTETEFYYWIIDWRPFRYFTVKFADPFHPGLTYSETYELEPVADGTLFRYTMSPTIDDNGRPQDVATADNIAFIKEFWDHTLPVLSNLLKEEKN
;
A
#
# COMPACT_ATOMS: atom_id res chain seq x y z
N MET A 1 -33.93 22.38 16.49
CA MET A 1 -32.66 21.97 15.86
C MET A 1 -31.70 21.67 16.98
N THR A 2 -31.06 20.52 16.96
CA THR A 2 -30.14 20.09 18.03
C THR A 2 -28.74 19.99 17.44
N ALA A 3 -27.85 20.87 17.90
CA ALA A 3 -26.42 20.77 17.63
C ALA A 3 -25.92 19.35 17.93
N THR A 4 -25.27 18.76 16.93
CA THR A 4 -24.64 17.46 17.02
C THR A 4 -23.14 17.66 17.03
N THR A 5 -22.44 16.89 17.86
CA THR A 5 -20.96 16.87 17.85
C THR A 5 -20.52 15.64 17.07
N GLY A 6 -19.57 15.81 16.16
CA GLY A 6 -19.08 14.73 15.33
C GLY A 6 -17.85 15.11 14.52
N TYR A 7 -17.52 14.23 13.57
CA TYR A 7 -16.40 14.38 12.67
C TYR A 7 -16.86 14.93 11.33
N LEU A 8 -16.09 15.87 10.79
CA LEU A 8 -16.24 16.44 9.45
C LEU A 8 -14.98 16.10 8.67
N LEU A 9 -15.15 15.62 7.44
CA LEU A 9 -14.07 15.28 6.51
C LEU A 9 -14.34 15.91 5.15
N ILE A 10 -13.36 16.62 4.62
CA ILE A 10 -13.36 17.11 3.24
C ILE A 10 -12.18 16.47 2.50
N ALA A 11 -12.45 15.77 1.41
CA ALA A 11 -11.42 15.32 0.47
C ALA A 11 -11.45 16.24 -0.77
N ASP A 12 -10.44 17.08 -0.94
CA ASP A 12 -10.37 18.17 -1.94
C ASP A 12 -9.28 17.88 -2.98
N ILE A 13 -9.64 17.87 -4.27
CA ILE A 13 -8.70 17.62 -5.36
C ILE A 13 -7.81 18.85 -5.56
N SER A 14 -6.54 18.70 -5.20
CA SER A 14 -5.51 19.73 -5.42
C SER A 14 -5.16 19.86 -6.90
N GLY A 15 -4.98 21.10 -7.36
CA GLY A 15 -4.70 21.42 -8.78
C GLY A 15 -5.95 21.55 -9.65
N TYR A 16 -7.15 21.30 -9.12
CA TYR A 16 -8.41 21.31 -9.86
C TYR A 16 -8.69 22.59 -10.65
N THR A 17 -8.61 23.76 -10.02
CA THR A 17 -8.91 25.03 -10.68
C THR A 17 -7.97 25.29 -11.86
N MET A 18 -6.68 25.00 -11.67
CA MET A 18 -5.69 25.11 -12.75
C MET A 18 -5.98 24.10 -13.85
N TYR A 19 -6.31 22.87 -13.51
CA TYR A 19 -6.66 21.81 -14.45
C TYR A 19 -7.86 22.22 -15.32
N LEU A 20 -8.97 22.64 -14.74
CA LEU A 20 -10.16 23.04 -15.50
C LEU A 20 -9.95 24.27 -16.38
N THR A 21 -9.23 25.28 -15.88
CA THR A 21 -9.02 26.53 -16.64
C THR A 21 -8.02 26.38 -17.79
N SER A 22 -7.25 25.29 -17.81
CA SER A 22 -6.18 25.06 -18.78
C SER A 22 -6.37 23.83 -19.67
N SER A 23 -7.56 23.20 -19.63
CA SER A 23 -7.83 21.91 -20.29
C SER A 23 -9.07 21.95 -21.18
N GLU A 24 -9.11 21.07 -22.17
CA GLU A 24 -10.28 20.82 -23.00
C GLU A 24 -11.40 20.19 -22.16
N LEU A 25 -12.52 20.91 -21.98
CA LEU A 25 -13.60 20.54 -21.06
C LEU A 25 -14.19 19.15 -21.33
N ASP A 26 -14.29 18.77 -22.60
CA ASP A 26 -14.85 17.48 -23.04
C ASP A 26 -14.05 16.29 -22.50
N HIS A 27 -12.75 16.47 -22.26
CA HIS A 27 -11.87 15.43 -21.71
C HIS A 27 -11.61 15.64 -20.22
N ALA A 28 -11.60 16.88 -19.73
CA ALA A 28 -11.43 17.17 -18.31
C ALA A 28 -12.59 16.63 -17.46
N THR A 29 -13.83 16.79 -17.94
CA THR A 29 -15.04 16.42 -17.18
C THR A 29 -15.13 14.91 -16.88
N PRO A 30 -14.90 13.99 -17.86
CA PRO A 30 -14.88 12.56 -17.58
C PRO A 30 -13.78 12.14 -16.60
N VAL A 31 -12.58 12.74 -16.68
CA VAL A 31 -11.48 12.48 -15.75
C VAL A 31 -11.87 12.84 -14.32
N LEU A 32 -12.40 14.06 -14.13
CA LEU A 32 -12.82 14.53 -12.81
C LEU A 32 -13.94 13.69 -12.23
N ARG A 33 -14.93 13.32 -13.06
CA ARG A 33 -15.98 12.39 -12.66
C ARG A 33 -15.39 11.07 -12.19
N SER A 34 -14.45 10.50 -12.94
CA SER A 34 -13.82 9.23 -12.57
C SER A 34 -13.05 9.31 -11.25
N LEU A 35 -12.38 10.43 -10.96
CA LEU A 35 -11.65 10.62 -9.70
C LEU A 35 -12.61 10.82 -8.51
N LEU A 36 -13.65 11.65 -8.67
CA LEU A 36 -14.66 11.86 -7.64
C LEU A 36 -15.45 10.58 -7.34
N THR A 37 -15.80 9.80 -8.36
CA THR A 37 -16.43 8.49 -8.17
C THR A 37 -15.55 7.56 -7.34
N ALA A 38 -14.24 7.50 -7.62
CA ALA A 38 -13.32 6.67 -6.84
C ALA A 38 -13.27 7.09 -5.35
N LEU A 39 -13.40 8.38 -5.03
CA LEU A 39 -13.49 8.85 -3.65
C LEU A 39 -14.81 8.46 -2.99
N ILE A 40 -15.94 8.69 -3.67
CA ILE A 40 -17.28 8.41 -3.15
C ILE A 40 -17.45 6.93 -2.83
N GLU A 41 -16.94 6.03 -3.69
CA GLU A 41 -16.98 4.59 -3.48
C GLU A 41 -16.22 4.13 -2.21
N GLN A 42 -15.29 4.95 -1.69
CA GLN A 42 -14.60 4.68 -0.43
C GLN A 42 -15.27 5.31 0.80
N VAL A 43 -16.24 6.21 0.62
CA VAL A 43 -16.98 6.79 1.75
C VAL A 43 -18.09 5.83 2.17
N GLY A 44 -17.88 5.18 3.30
CA GLY A 44 -18.85 4.28 3.93
C GLY A 44 -18.78 4.34 5.45
N GLU A 45 -19.64 3.55 6.11
CA GLU A 45 -19.73 3.55 7.58
C GLU A 45 -18.35 3.37 8.24
N PRO A 46 -18.05 4.12 9.33
CA PRO A 46 -18.95 5.00 10.07
C PRO A 46 -19.07 6.43 9.50
N MET A 47 -18.47 6.73 8.35
CA MET A 47 -18.62 8.02 7.67
C MET A 47 -19.84 7.99 6.73
N HIS A 48 -20.52 9.13 6.62
CA HIS A 48 -21.63 9.32 5.72
C HIS A 48 -21.29 10.42 4.72
N LEU A 49 -21.45 10.12 3.44
CA LEU A 49 -21.35 11.12 2.39
C LEU A 49 -22.43 12.19 2.60
N TRP A 50 -22.02 13.46 2.67
CA TRP A 50 -22.94 14.58 2.71
C TRP A 50 -23.27 15.06 1.29
N ARG A 51 -22.24 15.52 0.57
CA ARG A 51 -22.37 16.03 -0.80
C ARG A 51 -21.01 16.14 -1.49
N ILE A 52 -21.07 16.48 -2.77
CA ILE A 52 -19.93 16.90 -3.58
C ILE A 52 -20.04 18.41 -3.80
N GLU A 53 -18.93 19.12 -3.65
CA GLU A 53 -18.83 20.56 -3.83
C GLU A 53 -17.72 20.87 -4.82
N GLY A 54 -18.04 20.91 -6.12
CA GLY A 54 -17.05 21.13 -7.16
C GLY A 54 -16.00 20.01 -7.20
N ASP A 55 -14.85 20.26 -6.58
CA ASP A 55 -13.67 19.40 -6.47
C ASP A 55 -13.52 18.68 -5.13
N ALA A 56 -14.48 18.87 -4.23
CA ALA A 56 -14.42 18.32 -2.89
C ALA A 56 -15.55 17.32 -2.61
N VAL A 57 -15.23 16.28 -1.85
CA VAL A 57 -16.20 15.36 -1.24
C VAL A 57 -16.29 15.69 0.25
N LEU A 58 -17.47 16.10 0.71
CA LEU A 58 -17.76 16.36 2.11
C LEU A 58 -18.48 15.16 2.72
N ALA A 59 -17.94 14.64 3.82
CA ALA A 59 -18.50 13.55 4.60
C ALA A 59 -18.49 13.90 6.08
N TYR A 60 -19.37 13.27 6.85
CA TYR A 60 -19.49 13.49 8.29
C TYR A 60 -19.75 12.17 9.04
N SER A 61 -19.49 12.16 10.33
CA SER A 61 -19.89 11.07 11.22
C SER A 61 -20.31 11.62 12.57
N THR A 62 -21.44 11.14 13.07
CA THR A 62 -21.92 11.41 14.44
C THR A 62 -21.58 10.24 15.38
N GLY A 63 -21.01 9.15 14.83
CA GLY A 63 -20.58 7.98 15.58
C GLY A 63 -19.21 8.17 16.23
N ARG A 64 -18.90 7.30 17.19
CA ARG A 64 -17.54 7.19 17.73
C ARG A 64 -16.70 6.30 16.84
N PHE A 65 -15.49 6.77 16.50
CA PHE A 65 -14.46 5.87 15.98
C PHE A 65 -13.91 5.01 17.12
N PRO A 66 -13.79 3.70 16.95
CA PRO A 66 -13.22 2.82 17.97
C PRO A 66 -11.77 3.17 18.32
N THR A 67 -10.99 3.62 17.32
CA THR A 67 -9.58 4.00 17.43
C THR A 67 -9.22 5.08 16.40
N GLY A 68 -8.22 5.90 16.69
CA GLY A 68 -7.70 6.91 15.75
C GLY A 68 -7.06 6.29 14.50
N ASP A 69 -6.53 5.07 14.62
CA ASP A 69 -5.99 4.28 13.51
C ASP A 69 -7.04 4.03 12.42
N THR A 70 -8.32 3.84 12.82
CA THR A 70 -9.41 3.64 11.86
C THR A 70 -9.61 4.88 10.99
N PHE A 71 -9.51 6.08 11.57
CA PHE A 71 -9.69 7.31 10.81
C PHE A 71 -8.51 7.57 9.86
N LEU A 72 -7.28 7.32 10.31
CA LEU A 72 -6.11 7.38 9.44
C LEU A 72 -6.23 6.39 8.27
N ALA A 73 -6.70 5.17 8.52
CA ALA A 73 -6.94 4.18 7.48
C ALA A 73 -8.01 4.66 6.46
N ILE A 74 -9.04 5.38 6.89
CA ILE A 74 -10.02 6.01 5.98
C ILE A 74 -9.34 7.05 5.09
N CYS A 75 -8.51 7.93 5.66
CA CYS A 75 -7.76 8.91 4.88
C CYS A 75 -6.80 8.26 3.88
N GLU A 76 -6.10 7.21 4.31
CA GLU A 76 -5.22 6.41 3.43
C GLU A 76 -6.02 5.74 2.31
N ASN A 77 -7.14 5.08 2.61
CA ASN A 77 -7.96 4.41 1.59
C ASN A 77 -8.52 5.39 0.54
N LEU A 78 -8.99 6.57 0.98
CA LEU A 78 -9.43 7.64 0.07
C LEU A 78 -8.28 8.06 -0.86
N TYR A 79 -7.10 8.30 -0.28
CA TYR A 79 -5.93 8.70 -1.05
C TYR A 79 -5.47 7.59 -2.01
N ASN A 80 -5.45 6.34 -1.56
CA ASN A 80 -5.05 5.18 -2.34
C ASN A 80 -5.98 4.98 -3.55
N ALA A 81 -7.31 5.08 -3.34
CA ALA A 81 -8.29 4.97 -4.43
C ALA A 81 -8.13 6.09 -5.46
N PHE A 82 -7.93 7.34 -5.00
CA PHE A 82 -7.65 8.47 -5.87
C PHE A 82 -6.34 8.28 -6.65
N ALA A 83 -5.25 7.95 -5.97
CA ALA A 83 -3.92 7.81 -6.56
C ALA A 83 -3.88 6.67 -7.58
N THR A 84 -4.50 5.53 -7.27
CA THR A 84 -4.65 4.39 -8.18
C THR A 84 -5.45 4.81 -9.42
N ARG A 85 -6.62 5.42 -9.23
CA ARG A 85 -7.45 5.85 -10.37
C ARG A 85 -6.73 6.86 -11.25
N ARG A 86 -6.01 7.81 -10.66
CA ARG A 86 -5.19 8.78 -11.39
C ARG A 86 -4.11 8.09 -12.23
N GLN A 87 -3.41 7.11 -11.65
CA GLN A 87 -2.40 6.31 -12.35
C GLN A 87 -3.02 5.51 -13.51
N ASP A 88 -4.18 4.88 -13.29
CA ASP A 88 -4.90 4.14 -14.34
C ASP A 88 -5.30 5.05 -15.50
N ILE A 89 -5.81 6.25 -15.21
CA ILE A 89 -6.16 7.22 -16.25
C ILE A 89 -4.91 7.61 -17.05
N VAL A 90 -3.80 7.93 -16.38
CA VAL A 90 -2.55 8.31 -17.05
C VAL A 90 -2.01 7.16 -17.90
N ALA A 91 -1.99 5.94 -17.38
CA ALA A 91 -1.45 4.76 -18.07
C ALA A 91 -2.28 4.33 -19.29
N ASN A 92 -3.60 4.55 -19.25
CA ASN A 92 -4.52 4.15 -20.32
C ASN A 92 -4.86 5.28 -21.31
N THR A 93 -4.26 6.47 -21.15
CA THR A 93 -4.54 7.62 -22.01
C THR A 93 -3.38 7.87 -22.98
N THR A 94 -3.65 7.73 -24.27
CA THR A 94 -2.69 8.07 -25.34
C THR A 94 -2.95 9.45 -25.97
N CYS A 95 -4.04 10.11 -25.59
CA CYS A 95 -4.40 11.43 -26.09
C CYS A 95 -3.41 12.51 -25.60
N PRO A 96 -2.85 13.34 -26.49
CA PRO A 96 -1.85 14.35 -26.12
C PRO A 96 -2.45 15.71 -25.71
N CYS A 97 -3.78 15.84 -25.57
CA CYS A 97 -4.41 17.13 -25.24
C CYS A 97 -4.03 17.59 -23.82
N ARG A 98 -4.26 18.87 -23.52
CA ARG A 98 -3.86 19.44 -22.21
C ARG A 98 -4.58 18.77 -21.06
N ALA A 99 -5.87 18.45 -21.22
CA ALA A 99 -6.63 17.70 -20.22
C ALA A 99 -5.93 16.38 -19.87
N CYS A 100 -5.61 15.57 -20.86
CA CYS A 100 -5.00 14.26 -20.69
C CYS A 100 -3.56 14.33 -20.16
N ALA A 101 -2.77 15.28 -20.67
CA ALA A 101 -1.37 15.46 -20.26
C ALA A 101 -1.24 15.97 -18.82
N ASN A 102 -2.21 16.77 -18.33
CA ASN A 102 -2.14 17.41 -17.02
C ASN A 102 -2.77 16.58 -15.88
N VAL A 103 -3.31 15.38 -16.15
CA VAL A 103 -3.92 14.53 -15.11
C VAL A 103 -2.94 14.21 -13.97
N SER A 104 -1.66 14.02 -14.29
CA SER A 104 -0.59 13.76 -13.32
C SER A 104 -0.39 14.90 -12.30
N ASN A 105 -0.82 16.12 -12.63
CA ASN A 105 -0.70 17.29 -11.77
C ASN A 105 -1.85 17.41 -10.74
N LEU A 106 -2.89 16.58 -10.87
CA LEU A 106 -3.98 16.52 -9.88
C LEU A 106 -3.51 15.69 -8.68
N ASP A 107 -3.79 16.15 -7.47
CA ASP A 107 -3.50 15.39 -6.24
C ASP A 107 -4.69 15.48 -5.27
N LEU A 108 -4.58 14.89 -4.09
CA LEU A 108 -5.62 14.93 -3.07
C LEU A 108 -5.06 15.44 -1.75
N LYS A 109 -5.81 16.34 -1.11
CA LYS A 109 -5.64 16.69 0.30
C LYS A 109 -6.93 16.40 1.06
N ILE A 110 -6.80 16.03 2.32
CA ILE A 110 -7.93 15.69 3.19
C ILE A 110 -7.90 16.60 4.40
N MET A 111 -9.03 17.19 4.79
CA MET A 111 -9.16 17.99 5.99
C MET A 111 -10.12 17.28 6.94
N ALA A 112 -9.75 17.18 8.21
CA ALA A 112 -10.54 16.53 9.23
C ALA A 112 -10.65 17.38 10.50
N HIS A 113 -11.89 17.53 10.96
CA HIS A 113 -12.22 18.31 12.15
C HIS A 113 -13.22 17.54 13.02
N HIS A 114 -13.14 17.74 14.34
CA HIS A 114 -14.14 17.25 15.28
C HIS A 114 -14.74 18.44 16.02
N GLY A 115 -16.04 18.64 15.83
CA GLY A 115 -16.73 19.85 16.27
C GLY A 115 -18.25 19.71 16.19
N THR A 116 -18.92 20.84 16.35
CA THR A 116 -20.38 20.97 16.42
C THR A 116 -20.96 21.45 15.09
N PHE A 117 -22.00 20.76 14.63
CA PHE A 117 -22.75 21.15 13.44
C PHE A 117 -24.23 20.83 13.61
N GLU A 118 -25.06 21.54 12.85
CA GLU A 118 -26.50 21.35 12.78
C GLU A 118 -26.91 21.02 11.36
N GLU A 119 -27.75 19.99 11.22
CA GLU A 119 -28.50 19.80 9.99
C GLU A 119 -29.64 20.82 9.92
N MET A 120 -29.62 21.64 8.87
CA MET A 120 -30.61 22.67 8.58
C MET A 120 -31.37 22.30 7.32
N GLN A 121 -32.70 22.32 7.38
CA GLN A 121 -33.54 22.13 6.20
C GLN A 121 -33.80 23.47 5.50
N ILE A 122 -33.40 23.58 4.23
CA ILE A 122 -33.63 24.74 3.35
C ILE A 122 -34.54 24.29 2.21
N GLY A 123 -35.85 24.42 2.42
CA GLY A 123 -36.85 23.91 1.47
C GLY A 123 -36.74 22.38 1.30
N PRO A 124 -36.54 21.85 0.08
CA PRO A 124 -36.36 20.41 -0.14
C PRO A 124 -34.93 19.92 0.13
N MET A 125 -33.97 20.82 0.41
CA MET A 125 -32.57 20.47 0.61
C MET A 125 -32.23 20.45 2.09
N ASN A 126 -31.33 19.57 2.49
CA ASN A 126 -30.68 19.62 3.80
C ASN A 126 -29.28 20.20 3.62
N ASP A 127 -28.86 21.10 4.52
CA ASP A 127 -27.49 21.60 4.61
C ASP A 127 -26.89 21.39 6.01
N LEU A 128 -25.55 21.37 6.10
CA LEU A 128 -24.84 21.42 7.37
C LEU A 128 -24.46 22.86 7.66
N SER A 129 -24.75 23.31 8.87
CA SER A 129 -24.45 24.67 9.32
C SER A 129 -23.73 24.65 10.66
N GLY A 130 -22.82 25.60 10.86
CA GLY A 130 -22.04 25.73 12.08
C GLY A 130 -20.68 26.36 11.83
N ALA A 131 -20.10 26.97 12.87
CA ALA A 131 -18.76 27.53 12.79
C ALA A 131 -17.71 26.47 12.44
N ASP A 132 -17.88 25.25 12.94
CA ASP A 132 -16.96 24.12 12.69
C ASP A 132 -17.06 23.56 11.26
N VAL A 133 -18.23 23.70 10.61
CA VAL A 133 -18.39 23.42 9.18
C VAL A 133 -17.57 24.43 8.37
N ILE A 134 -17.72 25.73 8.67
CA ILE A 134 -16.93 26.78 8.00
C ILE A 134 -15.43 26.55 8.22
N LEU A 135 -15.02 26.18 9.44
CA LEU A 135 -13.62 25.92 9.77
C LEU A 135 -13.00 24.85 8.85
N VAL A 136 -13.65 23.69 8.68
CA VAL A 136 -13.10 22.61 7.85
C VAL A 136 -13.00 23.01 6.37
N HIS A 137 -13.91 23.84 5.85
CA HIS A 137 -13.77 24.41 4.50
C HIS A 137 -12.59 25.38 4.41
N ARG A 138 -12.35 26.22 5.44
CA ARG A 138 -11.23 27.15 5.46
C ARG A 138 -9.88 26.45 5.54
N MET A 139 -9.81 25.29 6.20
CA MET A 139 -8.60 24.45 6.23
C MET A 139 -8.15 24.02 4.82
N ALA A 140 -9.06 23.94 3.83
CA ALA A 140 -8.72 23.61 2.45
C ALA A 140 -7.86 24.69 1.76
N LYS A 141 -7.79 25.91 2.32
CA LYS A 141 -7.06 27.05 1.77
C LYS A 141 -5.84 27.39 2.64
N THR A 142 -5.03 26.37 2.94
CA THR A 142 -3.83 26.49 3.77
C THR A 142 -2.54 26.41 2.94
N ASP A 143 -1.46 26.97 3.50
CA ASP A 143 -0.11 27.00 2.93
C ASP A 143 0.75 25.78 3.33
N VAL A 144 0.13 24.67 3.77
CA VAL A 144 0.81 23.45 4.24
C VAL A 144 1.92 23.04 3.26
N LYS A 145 1.59 22.86 1.98
CA LYS A 145 2.54 22.48 0.92
C LYS A 145 3.75 23.43 0.86
N LYS A 146 3.54 24.72 1.00
CA LYS A 146 4.59 25.74 0.94
C LYS A 146 5.49 25.71 2.18
N VAL A 147 4.93 25.41 3.35
CA VAL A 147 5.63 25.43 4.64
C VAL A 147 6.33 24.10 4.94
N THR A 148 5.68 22.98 4.66
CA THR A 148 6.17 21.64 5.03
C THR A 148 6.82 20.89 3.87
N GLY A 149 6.57 21.31 2.62
CA GLY A 149 6.98 20.58 1.42
C GLY A 149 6.14 19.33 1.13
N ILE A 150 5.13 19.03 1.96
CA ILE A 150 4.26 17.86 1.78
C ILE A 150 3.18 18.20 0.75
N GLU A 151 3.22 17.51 -0.39
CA GLU A 151 2.31 17.72 -1.52
C GLU A 151 0.91 17.18 -1.25
N SER A 152 0.81 15.94 -0.79
CA SER A 152 -0.44 15.23 -0.53
C SER A 152 -0.54 14.90 0.96
N TYR A 153 -1.56 15.43 1.63
CA TYR A 153 -1.63 15.36 3.08
C TYR A 153 -3.06 15.22 3.61
N ALA A 154 -3.18 14.67 4.81
CA ALA A 154 -4.34 14.85 5.66
C ALA A 154 -4.03 15.87 6.75
N LEU A 155 -4.92 16.84 6.95
CA LEU A 155 -4.78 17.95 7.89
C LEU A 155 -5.84 17.83 8.97
N PHE A 156 -5.39 17.62 10.20
CA PHE A 156 -6.25 17.43 11.36
C PHE A 156 -6.17 18.64 12.27
N THR A 157 -7.31 19.19 12.70
CA THR A 157 -7.29 20.11 13.84
C THR A 157 -6.86 19.39 15.12
N ASP A 158 -6.28 20.10 16.09
CA ASP A 158 -5.97 19.50 17.39
C ASP A 158 -7.22 18.90 18.08
N ALA A 159 -8.41 19.45 17.82
CA ALA A 159 -9.67 18.89 18.31
C ALA A 159 -9.94 17.49 17.72
N ALA A 160 -9.69 17.30 16.43
CA ALA A 160 -9.78 16.00 15.77
C ALA A 160 -8.75 15.01 16.33
N VAL A 161 -7.49 15.43 16.47
CA VAL A 161 -6.42 14.57 17.01
C VAL A 161 -6.74 14.09 18.42
N ARG A 162 -7.21 14.98 19.30
CA ARG A 162 -7.64 14.63 20.65
C ARG A 162 -8.86 13.70 20.67
N ALA A 163 -9.85 13.96 19.82
CA ALA A 163 -11.08 13.15 19.77
C ALA A 163 -10.82 11.73 19.25
N MET A 164 -9.91 11.61 18.27
CA MET A 164 -9.54 10.33 17.65
C MET A 164 -8.51 9.55 18.47
N GLY A 165 -7.72 10.21 19.32
CA GLY A 165 -6.60 9.58 20.01
C GLY A 165 -5.51 9.12 19.03
N ILE A 166 -5.20 9.94 18.02
CA ILE A 166 -4.15 9.61 17.04
C ILE A 166 -2.78 9.74 17.72
N GLU A 167 -2.03 8.63 17.78
CA GLU A 167 -0.65 8.56 18.29
C GLU A 167 0.41 8.53 17.16
N ALA A 168 -0.03 8.63 15.90
CA ALA A 168 0.85 8.57 14.73
C ALA A 168 1.85 9.75 14.66
N ALA A 169 2.91 9.56 13.88
CA ALA A 169 3.89 10.60 13.57
C ALA A 169 3.24 11.71 12.71
N LEU A 170 2.65 12.70 13.37
CA LEU A 170 2.09 13.89 12.75
C LEU A 170 3.08 15.05 12.85
N ALA A 171 3.15 15.88 11.81
CA ALA A 171 3.95 17.10 11.84
C ALA A 171 3.08 18.28 12.30
N PRO A 172 3.48 19.03 13.34
CA PRO A 172 2.70 20.18 13.81
C PRO A 172 2.68 21.30 12.77
N TYR A 173 1.51 21.92 12.60
CA TYR A 173 1.30 23.05 11.70
C TYR A 173 0.28 24.02 12.29
N SER A 174 0.47 25.32 12.11
CA SER A 174 -0.57 26.29 12.42
C SER A 174 -0.63 27.37 11.36
N GLN A 175 -1.83 27.94 11.20
CA GLN A 175 -2.04 29.06 10.30
C GLN A 175 -3.20 29.91 10.82
N PRO A 176 -3.10 31.25 10.72
CA PRO A 176 -4.26 32.11 10.92
C PRO A 176 -5.30 31.86 9.82
N LEU A 177 -6.51 31.50 10.22
CA LEU A 177 -7.68 31.38 9.34
C LEU A 177 -8.64 32.55 9.59
N GLU A 178 -9.20 33.08 8.51
CA GLU A 178 -10.13 34.22 8.53
C GLU A 178 -11.30 33.94 9.50
N HIS A 179 -11.48 34.81 10.50
CA HIS A 179 -12.47 34.69 11.59
C HIS A 179 -12.23 33.58 12.63
N PHE A 180 -11.19 32.76 12.52
CA PHE A 180 -10.85 31.71 13.49
C PHE A 180 -9.55 31.98 14.26
N GLY A 181 -8.78 33.00 13.86
CA GLY A 181 -7.48 33.28 14.47
C GLY A 181 -6.47 32.19 14.13
N ASP A 182 -5.45 32.02 14.97
CA ASP A 182 -4.46 30.96 14.77
C ASP A 182 -5.08 29.59 15.06
N VAL A 183 -5.08 28.72 14.05
CA VAL A 183 -5.65 27.37 14.14
C VAL A 183 -4.50 26.37 14.18
N HIS A 184 -4.40 25.64 15.29
CA HIS A 184 -3.42 24.57 15.48
C HIS A 184 -3.91 23.26 14.85
N MET A 185 -3.04 22.67 14.05
CA MET A 185 -3.31 21.53 13.20
C MET A 185 -2.11 20.58 13.17
N GLN A 186 -2.36 19.39 12.65
CA GLN A 186 -1.39 18.31 12.52
C GLN A 186 -1.45 17.77 11.09
N VAL A 187 -0.30 17.62 10.45
CA VAL A 187 -0.16 17.18 9.06
C VAL A 187 0.27 15.71 9.05
N TYR A 188 -0.48 14.89 8.31
CA TYR A 188 -0.13 13.52 8.00
C TYR A 188 0.25 13.41 6.52
N ASP A 189 1.43 12.85 6.24
CA ASP A 189 1.94 12.68 4.88
C ASP A 189 1.29 11.47 4.19
N LEU A 190 0.28 11.76 3.35
CA LEU A 190 -0.44 10.74 2.58
C LEU A 190 0.40 10.21 1.41
N ARG A 191 1.34 11.01 0.87
CA ARG A 191 2.25 10.53 -0.17
C ARG A 191 3.16 9.46 0.38
N ALA A 192 3.77 9.69 1.54
CA ALA A 192 4.61 8.70 2.21
C ALA A 192 3.79 7.47 2.64
N ALA A 193 2.54 7.66 3.08
CA ALA A 193 1.63 6.54 3.39
C ALA A 193 1.31 5.69 2.15
N TRP A 194 1.02 6.35 1.03
CA TRP A 194 0.79 5.69 -0.26
C TRP A 194 2.03 4.95 -0.75
N GLU A 195 3.22 5.52 -0.62
CA GLU A 195 4.46 4.84 -0.99
C GLU A 195 4.65 3.58 -0.14
N ARG A 196 4.44 3.64 1.18
CA ARG A 196 4.42 2.44 2.03
C ARG A 196 3.36 1.44 1.61
N PHE A 197 2.15 1.87 1.27
CA PHE A 197 1.08 1.00 0.77
C PHE A 197 1.49 0.35 -0.55
N ARG A 198 1.98 1.13 -1.50
CA ARG A 198 2.45 0.67 -2.80
C ARG A 198 3.62 -0.27 -2.65
N ASP A 199 4.56 -0.04 -1.75
CA ASP A 199 5.70 -0.93 -1.54
C ASP A 199 5.26 -2.26 -0.91
N ARG A 200 4.21 -2.25 -0.07
CA ARG A 200 3.55 -3.47 0.45
C ARG A 200 2.71 -4.21 -0.60
N HIS A 201 2.20 -3.51 -1.62
CA HIS A 201 1.33 -4.05 -2.67
C HIS A 201 2.00 -4.16 -4.04
N ALA A 202 3.24 -3.69 -4.17
CA ALA A 202 4.04 -3.78 -5.38
C ALA A 202 4.25 -5.24 -5.67
N ARG A 203 4.03 -5.62 -6.93
CA ARG A 203 4.30 -6.97 -7.38
C ARG A 203 5.81 -7.16 -7.37
N HIS A 204 6.36 -7.72 -6.30
CA HIS A 204 7.78 -8.06 -6.21
C HIS A 204 8.03 -9.37 -6.93
N TYR A 205 7.62 -9.49 -8.19
CA TYR A 205 7.78 -10.71 -8.98
C TYR A 205 9.00 -10.56 -9.88
N ILE A 206 9.99 -11.44 -9.72
CA ILE A 206 11.21 -11.42 -10.54
C ILE A 206 10.96 -12.29 -11.77
N GLY A 207 10.66 -11.65 -12.89
CA GLY A 207 10.49 -12.34 -14.17
C GLY A 207 11.81 -12.90 -14.72
N PRO A 208 11.76 -13.86 -15.67
CA PRO A 208 12.98 -14.40 -16.30
C PRO A 208 13.88 -13.34 -16.97
N ASP A 209 13.28 -12.26 -17.49
CA ASP A 209 14.02 -11.19 -18.17
C ASP A 209 14.77 -10.26 -17.20
N GLU A 210 14.36 -10.24 -15.94
CA GLU A 210 14.98 -9.44 -14.86
C GLU A 210 15.90 -10.28 -13.96
N ALA A 211 15.82 -11.61 -14.07
CA ALA A 211 16.54 -12.53 -13.23
C ALA A 211 18.00 -12.69 -13.67
N VAL A 212 18.92 -12.69 -12.69
CA VAL A 212 20.33 -13.04 -12.92
C VAL A 212 20.55 -14.56 -12.95
N PHE A 213 19.60 -15.32 -12.42
CA PHE A 213 19.59 -16.78 -12.46
C PHE A 213 18.16 -17.32 -12.48
N THR A 214 17.94 -18.35 -13.28
CA THR A 214 16.65 -19.05 -13.39
C THR A 214 16.87 -20.55 -13.33
N TYR A 215 16.08 -21.24 -12.51
CA TYR A 215 16.02 -22.70 -12.44
C TYR A 215 14.61 -23.19 -12.74
N ARG A 216 14.47 -24.33 -13.43
CA ARG A 216 13.18 -24.92 -13.78
C ARG A 216 13.18 -26.42 -13.53
N ARG A 217 12.10 -26.93 -12.95
CA ARG A 217 11.90 -28.36 -12.71
C ARG A 217 10.43 -28.72 -12.71
N GLN A 218 10.05 -29.82 -13.34
CA GLN A 218 8.70 -30.35 -13.23
C GLN A 218 8.60 -31.29 -12.03
N PHE A 219 7.53 -31.14 -11.25
CA PHE A 219 7.16 -32.01 -10.14
C PHE A 219 5.87 -32.76 -10.48
N PRO A 220 5.78 -34.08 -10.20
CA PRO A 220 4.56 -34.87 -10.44
C PRO A 220 3.50 -34.67 -9.34
N HIS A 221 3.34 -33.43 -8.87
CA HIS A 221 2.42 -33.04 -7.80
C HIS A 221 1.60 -31.82 -8.24
N SER A 222 0.41 -31.64 -7.66
CA SER A 222 -0.40 -30.45 -7.92
C SER A 222 0.24 -29.20 -7.31
N PRO A 223 -0.11 -27.99 -7.79
CA PRO A 223 0.43 -26.75 -7.24
C PRO A 223 0.17 -26.61 -5.74
N GLY A 224 -0.97 -27.10 -5.24
CA GLY A 224 -1.30 -27.07 -3.82
C GLY A 224 -0.35 -27.92 -2.95
N VAL A 225 -0.03 -29.13 -3.39
CA VAL A 225 0.89 -30.02 -2.66
C VAL A 225 2.32 -29.49 -2.71
N LEU A 226 2.77 -29.04 -3.88
CA LEU A 226 4.11 -28.46 -4.01
C LEU A 226 4.23 -27.15 -3.24
N TRP A 227 3.18 -26.32 -3.21
CA TRP A 227 3.12 -25.10 -2.42
C TRP A 227 3.35 -25.39 -0.94
N ASP A 228 2.64 -26.36 -0.37
CA ASP A 228 2.81 -26.71 1.05
C ASP A 228 4.25 -27.19 1.33
N GLY A 229 4.79 -28.07 0.47
CA GLY A 229 6.19 -28.49 0.56
C GLY A 229 7.20 -27.34 0.54
N LEU A 230 6.95 -26.30 -0.26
CA LEU A 230 7.84 -25.15 -0.40
C LEU A 230 7.75 -24.15 0.75
N VAL A 231 6.61 -24.04 1.44
CA VAL A 231 6.38 -22.96 2.43
C VAL A 231 6.24 -23.48 3.86
N ASN A 232 5.79 -24.71 4.07
CA ASN A 232 5.61 -25.27 5.40
C ASN A 232 6.97 -25.41 6.12
N PRO A 233 7.16 -24.78 7.30
CA PRO A 233 8.43 -24.84 8.03
C PRO A 233 8.86 -26.28 8.35
N ALA A 234 7.92 -27.16 8.73
CA ALA A 234 8.27 -28.54 9.07
C ALA A 234 8.81 -29.32 7.86
N LEU A 235 8.19 -29.13 6.69
CA LEU A 235 8.66 -29.76 5.45
C LEU A 235 10.00 -29.16 5.00
N LYS A 236 10.11 -27.82 4.99
CA LYS A 236 11.37 -27.10 4.69
C LYS A 236 12.54 -27.63 5.51
N ARG A 237 12.35 -27.82 6.83
CA ARG A 237 13.39 -28.33 7.71
C ARG A 237 13.99 -29.64 7.20
N THR A 238 13.13 -30.53 6.72
CA THR A 238 13.54 -31.86 6.23
C THR A 238 14.22 -31.79 4.88
N TRP A 239 13.59 -31.17 3.87
CA TRP A 239 14.10 -31.26 2.50
C TRP A 239 15.26 -30.30 2.21
N MET A 240 15.41 -29.22 2.99
CA MET A 240 16.55 -28.31 2.92
C MET A 240 17.67 -28.68 3.92
N ASP A 241 17.57 -29.81 4.63
CA ASP A 241 18.55 -30.29 5.61
C ASP A 241 18.91 -29.23 6.68
N MET A 242 17.88 -28.69 7.35
CA MET A 242 18.05 -27.68 8.40
C MET A 242 18.12 -28.31 9.79
N ILE A 243 18.99 -27.78 10.63
CA ILE A 243 19.01 -28.09 12.07
C ILE A 243 17.68 -27.65 12.69
N SER A 244 17.29 -26.40 12.42
CA SER A 244 16.02 -25.83 12.89
C SER A 244 15.51 -24.75 11.96
N VAL A 245 14.20 -24.48 12.05
CA VAL A 245 13.56 -23.37 11.34
C VAL A 245 12.48 -22.77 12.22
N THR A 246 12.45 -21.45 12.28
CA THR A 246 11.37 -20.70 12.93
C THR A 246 10.75 -19.73 11.92
N ALA A 247 9.44 -19.54 12.03
CA ALA A 247 8.69 -18.59 11.21
C ALA A 247 7.90 -17.66 12.13
N ASN A 248 8.16 -16.36 12.03
CA ASN A 248 7.33 -15.34 12.65
C ASN A 248 6.16 -15.02 11.71
N LEU A 249 4.93 -15.10 12.24
CA LEU A 249 3.69 -15.00 11.48
C LEU A 249 2.87 -13.80 12.01
N PRO A 250 3.02 -12.59 11.42
CA PRO A 250 2.35 -11.37 11.91
C PRO A 250 0.82 -11.50 12.01
N GLU A 251 0.21 -12.22 11.06
CA GLU A 251 -1.24 -12.43 11.00
C GLU A 251 -1.68 -13.82 11.50
N GLY A 252 -0.80 -14.53 12.24
CA GLY A 252 -1.06 -15.90 12.68
C GLY A 252 -1.06 -16.95 11.56
N ARG A 253 -0.69 -16.57 10.34
CA ARG A 253 -0.52 -17.44 9.17
C ARG A 253 0.63 -16.95 8.28
N LEU A 254 1.13 -17.81 7.40
CA LEU A 254 2.10 -17.42 6.37
C LEU A 254 1.47 -16.48 5.34
N GLY A 255 2.22 -15.42 5.02
CA GLY A 255 1.87 -14.36 4.07
C GLY A 255 2.95 -13.29 4.01
N THR A 256 2.70 -12.22 3.26
CA THR A 256 3.59 -11.06 3.19
C THR A 256 3.93 -10.54 4.59
N GLY A 257 5.20 -10.21 4.83
CA GLY A 257 5.73 -9.80 6.13
C GLY A 257 6.13 -10.95 7.05
N SER A 258 5.76 -12.20 6.74
CA SER A 258 6.25 -13.36 7.49
C SER A 258 7.76 -13.50 7.33
N ARG A 259 8.45 -13.78 8.44
CA ARG A 259 9.92 -13.89 8.49
C ARG A 259 10.33 -15.32 8.84
N TYR A 260 11.28 -15.86 8.09
CA TYR A 260 11.93 -17.12 8.41
C TYR A 260 13.32 -16.89 9.00
N HIS A 261 13.70 -17.78 9.89
CA HIS A 261 15.06 -17.98 10.37
C HIS A 261 15.38 -19.46 10.26
N CYS A 262 16.31 -19.80 9.37
CA CYS A 262 16.74 -21.17 9.09
C CYS A 262 18.17 -21.36 9.59
N VAL A 263 18.39 -22.37 10.43
CA VAL A 263 19.72 -22.68 10.98
C VAL A 263 20.23 -23.95 10.30
N HIS A 264 21.38 -23.83 9.64
CA HIS A 264 22.15 -24.94 9.07
C HIS A 264 23.49 -25.07 9.80
N THR A 265 24.24 -26.14 9.53
CA THR A 265 25.51 -26.42 10.21
C THR A 265 26.55 -25.31 10.02
N GLU A 266 26.63 -24.75 8.82
CA GLU A 266 27.68 -23.78 8.45
C GLU A 266 27.20 -22.32 8.46
N THR A 267 25.88 -22.08 8.40
CA THR A 267 25.34 -20.73 8.27
C THR A 267 23.87 -20.63 8.70
N GLU A 268 23.40 -19.40 8.89
CA GLU A 268 22.02 -19.08 9.20
C GLU A 268 21.43 -18.16 8.13
N PHE A 269 20.20 -18.43 7.71
CA PHE A 269 19.49 -17.62 6.72
C PHE A 269 18.33 -16.88 7.37
N TYR A 270 18.21 -15.60 7.03
CA TYR A 270 17.05 -14.78 7.37
C TYR A 270 16.42 -14.25 6.10
N TYR A 271 15.11 -14.49 5.95
CA TYR A 271 14.37 -13.94 4.82
C TYR A 271 12.93 -13.59 5.19
N TRP A 272 12.34 -12.72 4.37
CA TRP A 272 10.98 -12.23 4.53
C TRP A 272 10.17 -12.51 3.27
N ILE A 273 8.93 -12.95 3.43
CA ILE A 273 7.99 -13.01 2.31
C ILE A 273 7.57 -11.57 1.97
N ILE A 274 7.84 -11.14 0.74
CA ILE A 274 7.55 -9.78 0.25
C ILE A 274 6.45 -9.74 -0.83
N ASP A 275 6.13 -10.87 -1.44
CA ASP A 275 4.94 -11.05 -2.29
C ASP A 275 4.37 -12.45 -2.10
N TRP A 276 3.05 -12.59 -2.11
CA TRP A 276 2.36 -13.81 -1.72
C TRP A 276 1.09 -14.02 -2.56
N ARG A 277 1.17 -14.92 -3.54
CA ARG A 277 0.05 -15.36 -4.40
C ARG A 277 -0.13 -16.87 -4.28
N PRO A 278 -0.90 -17.33 -3.28
CA PRO A 278 -1.11 -18.75 -3.01
C PRO A 278 -1.32 -19.60 -4.26
N PHE A 279 -0.57 -20.70 -4.33
CA PHE A 279 -0.56 -21.69 -5.42
C PHE A 279 -0.09 -21.18 -6.78
N ARG A 280 0.32 -19.92 -6.90
CA ARG A 280 0.87 -19.33 -8.13
C ARG A 280 2.33 -18.94 -7.96
N TYR A 281 2.64 -18.05 -7.02
CA TYR A 281 4.03 -17.72 -6.68
C TYR A 281 4.14 -17.04 -5.33
N PHE A 282 5.36 -17.00 -4.81
CA PHE A 282 5.73 -16.08 -3.74
C PHE A 282 7.13 -15.54 -4.00
N THR A 283 7.41 -14.37 -3.44
CA THR A 283 8.75 -13.78 -3.47
C THR A 283 9.23 -13.56 -2.06
N VAL A 284 10.49 -13.86 -1.83
CA VAL A 284 11.19 -13.62 -0.58
C VAL A 284 12.37 -12.68 -0.80
N LYS A 285 12.68 -11.88 0.21
CA LYS A 285 13.90 -11.09 0.30
C LYS A 285 14.81 -11.70 1.34
N PHE A 286 16.07 -11.96 0.98
CA PHE A 286 17.11 -12.46 1.86
C PHE A 286 17.99 -11.33 2.37
N ALA A 287 18.39 -11.45 3.64
CA ALA A 287 19.67 -10.89 4.07
C ALA A 287 20.76 -11.86 3.59
N ASP A 288 21.70 -11.38 2.80
CA ASP A 288 22.76 -12.23 2.24
C ASP A 288 23.61 -12.80 3.39
N PRO A 289 23.63 -14.13 3.57
CA PRO A 289 24.32 -14.76 4.69
C PRO A 289 25.85 -14.79 4.51
N PHE A 290 26.34 -14.65 3.28
CA PHE A 290 27.76 -14.67 2.95
C PHE A 290 28.34 -13.25 2.89
N HIS A 291 27.49 -12.25 2.66
CA HIS A 291 27.89 -10.85 2.49
C HIS A 291 27.05 -9.91 3.38
N PRO A 292 27.48 -9.64 4.62
CA PRO A 292 26.74 -8.79 5.55
C PRO A 292 26.42 -7.40 4.99
N GLY A 293 25.17 -6.96 5.15
CA GLY A 293 24.68 -5.67 4.65
C GLY A 293 24.22 -5.70 3.19
N LEU A 294 24.33 -6.84 2.50
CA LEU A 294 23.74 -7.03 1.17
C LEU A 294 22.42 -7.78 1.25
N THR A 295 21.57 -7.58 0.24
CA THR A 295 20.29 -8.28 0.11
C THR A 295 20.06 -8.71 -1.32
N TYR A 296 19.25 -9.75 -1.49
CA TYR A 296 18.76 -10.19 -2.79
C TYR A 296 17.35 -10.77 -2.62
N SER A 297 16.64 -10.97 -3.73
CA SER A 297 15.28 -11.50 -3.72
C SER A 297 15.18 -12.73 -4.61
N GLU A 298 14.24 -13.61 -4.26
CA GLU A 298 13.97 -14.86 -4.96
C GLU A 298 12.47 -15.01 -5.21
N THR A 299 12.07 -15.39 -6.41
CA THR A 299 10.67 -15.73 -6.73
C THR A 299 10.54 -17.23 -7.00
N TYR A 300 9.55 -17.84 -6.36
CA TYR A 300 9.17 -19.24 -6.48
C TYR A 300 7.81 -19.30 -7.15
N GLU A 301 7.75 -19.79 -8.38
CA GLU A 301 6.54 -19.81 -9.19
C GLU A 301 6.13 -21.23 -9.58
N LEU A 302 4.83 -21.46 -9.56
CA LEU A 302 4.16 -22.72 -9.81
C LEU A 302 3.21 -22.54 -11.00
N GLU A 303 3.53 -23.22 -12.09
CA GLU A 303 2.70 -23.26 -13.28
C GLU A 303 2.07 -24.65 -13.44
N PRO A 304 0.73 -24.79 -13.39
CA PRO A 304 0.08 -26.08 -13.60
C PRO A 304 0.35 -26.61 -15.02
N VAL A 305 0.73 -27.88 -15.14
CA VAL A 305 0.92 -28.57 -16.41
C VAL A 305 0.17 -29.90 -16.40
N ALA A 306 0.01 -30.55 -17.57
CA ALA A 306 -0.80 -31.77 -17.70
C ALA A 306 -0.42 -32.87 -16.67
N ASP A 307 0.88 -33.07 -16.45
CA ASP A 307 1.42 -34.11 -15.57
C ASP A 307 2.05 -33.55 -14.29
N GLY A 308 1.47 -32.48 -13.72
CA GLY A 308 1.86 -31.93 -12.42
C GLY A 308 2.08 -30.42 -12.42
N THR A 309 3.21 -29.96 -11.87
CA THR A 309 3.52 -28.53 -11.73
C THR A 309 4.92 -28.25 -12.25
N LEU A 310 5.05 -27.27 -13.13
CA LEU A 310 6.34 -26.69 -13.50
C LEU A 310 6.73 -25.65 -12.43
N PHE A 311 7.75 -25.99 -11.64
CA PHE A 311 8.39 -25.08 -10.71
C PHE A 311 9.41 -24.22 -11.45
N ARG A 312 9.31 -22.90 -11.29
CA ARG A 312 10.27 -21.92 -11.76
C ARG A 312 10.79 -21.11 -10.58
N TYR A 313 12.10 -21.08 -10.44
CA TYR A 313 12.81 -20.26 -9.49
C TYR A 313 13.57 -19.16 -10.24
N THR A 314 13.50 -17.93 -9.75
CA THR A 314 14.27 -16.79 -10.29
C THR A 314 14.92 -16.03 -9.15
N MET A 315 16.11 -15.48 -9.40
CA MET A 315 16.89 -14.70 -8.43
C MET A 315 17.21 -13.32 -8.99
N SER A 316 17.10 -12.28 -8.17
CA SER A 316 17.53 -10.91 -8.51
C SER A 316 19.04 -10.75 -8.35
N PRO A 317 19.65 -9.68 -8.88
CA PRO A 317 20.99 -9.28 -8.46
C PRO A 317 21.06 -9.08 -6.94
N THR A 318 22.23 -9.33 -6.36
CA THR A 318 22.54 -8.92 -4.99
C THR A 318 22.84 -7.42 -4.97
N ILE A 319 22.26 -6.68 -4.04
CA ILE A 319 22.32 -5.22 -3.96
C ILE A 319 22.74 -4.73 -2.56
N ASP A 320 23.36 -3.56 -2.52
CA ASP A 320 23.61 -2.81 -1.28
C ASP A 320 22.37 -2.01 -0.82
N ASP A 321 22.48 -1.32 0.33
CA ASP A 321 21.42 -0.46 0.88
C ASP A 321 20.99 0.69 -0.04
N ASN A 322 21.82 1.05 -1.02
CA ASN A 322 21.51 2.08 -2.02
C ASN A 322 20.93 1.49 -3.32
N GLY A 323 20.67 0.18 -3.36
CA GLY A 323 20.16 -0.53 -4.52
C GLY A 323 21.19 -0.79 -5.62
N ARG A 324 22.50 -0.66 -5.34
CA ARG A 324 23.55 -0.87 -6.34
C ARG A 324 23.90 -2.35 -6.43
N PRO A 325 23.88 -2.95 -7.64
CA PRO A 325 24.28 -4.34 -7.85
C PRO A 325 25.72 -4.62 -7.41
N GLN A 326 25.93 -5.81 -6.83
CA GLN A 326 27.21 -6.32 -6.37
C GLN A 326 27.49 -7.64 -7.11
N ASP A 327 28.24 -7.57 -8.21
CA ASP A 327 28.41 -8.68 -9.15
C ASP A 327 29.10 -9.91 -8.53
N VAL A 328 30.11 -9.70 -7.66
CA VAL A 328 30.82 -10.80 -6.98
C VAL A 328 29.88 -11.55 -6.04
N ALA A 329 29.19 -10.83 -5.16
CA ALA A 329 28.22 -11.41 -4.25
C ALA A 329 27.09 -12.11 -5.00
N THR A 330 26.65 -11.53 -6.12
CA THR A 330 25.65 -12.16 -7.00
C THR A 330 26.16 -13.49 -7.54
N ALA A 331 27.40 -13.55 -8.04
CA ALA A 331 28.00 -14.78 -8.57
C ALA A 331 28.15 -15.87 -7.50
N ASP A 332 28.56 -15.50 -6.29
CA ASP A 332 28.70 -16.44 -5.16
C ASP A 332 27.34 -17.03 -4.76
N ASN A 333 26.29 -16.21 -4.67
CA ASN A 333 24.92 -16.68 -4.40
C ASN A 333 24.39 -17.59 -5.51
N ILE A 334 24.66 -17.28 -6.79
CA ILE A 334 24.28 -18.16 -7.91
C ILE A 334 24.96 -19.52 -7.79
N ALA A 335 26.26 -19.55 -7.47
CA ALA A 335 27.00 -20.79 -7.31
C ALA A 335 26.43 -21.65 -6.18
N PHE A 336 26.18 -21.04 -5.01
CA PHE A 336 25.56 -21.69 -3.87
C PHE A 336 24.17 -22.26 -4.20
N ILE A 337 23.27 -21.43 -4.74
CA ILE A 337 21.89 -21.83 -5.05
C ILE A 337 21.83 -22.96 -6.09
N LYS A 338 22.72 -22.93 -7.09
CA LYS A 338 22.78 -23.98 -8.11
C LYS A 338 23.10 -25.33 -7.48
N GLU A 339 24.12 -25.40 -6.63
CA GLU A 339 24.49 -26.62 -5.93
C GLU A 339 23.36 -27.05 -4.97
N PHE A 340 22.81 -26.11 -4.21
CA PHE A 340 21.73 -26.37 -3.26
C PHE A 340 20.49 -26.98 -3.90
N TRP A 341 20.01 -26.44 -5.03
CA TRP A 341 18.81 -26.94 -5.70
C TRP A 341 18.97 -28.33 -6.29
N ASP A 342 20.15 -28.65 -6.83
CA ASP A 342 20.42 -29.97 -7.39
C ASP A 342 20.39 -31.05 -6.30
N HIS A 343 20.79 -30.73 -5.06
CA HIS A 343 20.78 -31.66 -3.93
C HIS A 343 19.42 -31.76 -3.21
N THR A 344 18.71 -30.64 -2.99
CA THR A 344 17.56 -30.58 -2.08
C THR A 344 16.20 -30.79 -2.75
N LEU A 345 16.00 -30.33 -3.98
CA LEU A 345 14.72 -30.50 -4.69
C LEU A 345 14.35 -31.97 -4.99
N PRO A 346 15.31 -32.89 -5.25
CA PRO A 346 14.99 -34.33 -5.28
C PRO A 346 14.45 -34.85 -3.94
N VAL A 347 14.99 -34.37 -2.81
CA VAL A 347 14.52 -34.75 -1.47
C VAL A 347 13.09 -34.27 -1.26
N LEU A 348 12.77 -33.02 -1.62
CA LEU A 348 11.41 -32.49 -1.59
C LEU A 348 10.46 -33.34 -2.45
N SER A 349 10.87 -33.70 -3.67
CA SER A 349 10.05 -34.53 -4.54
C SER A 349 9.79 -35.93 -3.97
N ASN A 350 10.68 -36.49 -3.16
CA ASN A 350 10.47 -37.78 -2.52
C ASN A 350 9.61 -37.65 -1.27
N LEU A 351 9.85 -36.63 -0.45
CA LEU A 351 9.05 -36.31 0.75
C LEU A 351 7.56 -36.17 0.40
N LEU A 352 7.24 -35.44 -0.67
CA LEU A 352 5.85 -35.24 -1.13
C LEU A 352 5.19 -36.49 -1.74
N LYS A 353 5.95 -37.57 -2.01
CA LYS A 353 5.37 -38.87 -2.42
C LYS A 353 4.92 -39.69 -1.23
N GLU A 354 5.59 -39.57 -0.09
CA GLU A 354 5.35 -40.38 1.11
C GLU A 354 4.08 -39.97 1.86
N GLU A 355 3.67 -38.70 1.78
CA GLU A 355 2.42 -38.19 2.39
C GLU A 355 1.13 -38.70 1.71
N LYS A 356 1.22 -39.43 0.59
CA LYS A 356 0.05 -40.03 -0.10
C LYS A 356 -0.40 -41.38 0.45
N ASN A 357 0.24 -41.91 1.50
CA ASN A 357 -0.13 -43.17 2.14
C ASN A 357 -0.82 -43.00 3.49
#